data_AF-A0A2P2KGK0-F1
#
_entry.id   AF-A0A2P2KGK0-F1
#
_cell.length_a   1.000
_cell.length_b   1.000
_cell.length_c   1.000
_cell.angle_alpha   90.00
_cell.angle_beta   90.00
_cell.angle_gamma   90.00
#
_symmetry.space_group_name_H-M   'P 1'
#
loop_
_entity.id
_entity.type
_entity.pdbx_description
1 polymer ?
#
loop_
_entity_poly.entity_id
_entity_poly.type
_entity_poly.pdbx_seq_one_letter_code
_entity_poly.pdbx_strand_id
1 'polypeptide(L)'
;MNRSKLQDLLNILGAMYSAIIFLGATNASAVQSIVGIERTVFYRERAAGMYSPIPYAFAQVAIETVYVAIQSTVYCLLLFSMIGFEWKPEKFFWFFYLIFTCFVYFTLYGMMIVALTPNHQVSAIVMSFFLSFWNLFSGFLIPRMLIPIWWRWYYWASPVAWTLYGLVASQLGDKSSLIEIPGNGSLPLKMLLKLMLDFDYDFLPAVAVAQIGWVLLFFFVFGYGIKFLNFQRR
;
A
#
# COMPACT_ATOMS: atom_id res chain seq x y z
N MET A 1 -1.88 -25.31 -11.01
CA MET A 1 -0.65 -25.02 -10.24
C MET A 1 -0.69 -25.86 -8.96
N ASN A 2 0.12 -26.91 -8.86
CA ASN A 2 0.13 -27.82 -7.71
C ASN A 2 0.71 -27.09 -6.49
N ARG A 3 -0.15 -26.64 -5.56
CA ARG A 3 0.22 -25.83 -4.38
C ARG A 3 0.80 -26.66 -3.22
N SER A 4 1.40 -27.81 -3.50
CA SER A 4 1.89 -28.74 -2.48
C SER A 4 3.28 -28.41 -1.96
N LYS A 5 4.04 -27.54 -2.65
CA LYS A 5 5.41 -27.18 -2.26
C LYS A 5 5.49 -25.80 -1.63
N LEU A 6 6.32 -25.68 -0.58
CA LEU A 6 6.65 -24.40 0.06
C LEU A 6 7.13 -23.33 -0.95
N GLN A 7 7.88 -23.75 -1.98
CA GLN A 7 8.39 -22.85 -3.01
C GLN A 7 7.26 -22.13 -3.77
N ASP A 8 6.17 -22.83 -4.10
CA ASP A 8 5.07 -22.22 -4.87
C ASP A 8 4.32 -21.18 -4.03
N LEU A 9 4.24 -21.41 -2.71
CA LEU A 9 3.70 -20.42 -1.79
C LEU A 9 4.59 -19.19 -1.70
N LEU A 10 5.90 -19.36 -1.50
CA LEU A 10 6.85 -18.24 -1.46
C LEU A 10 6.86 -17.46 -2.78
N ASN A 11 6.70 -18.15 -3.92
CA ASN A 11 6.56 -17.52 -5.23
C ASN A 11 5.29 -16.65 -5.31
N ILE A 12 4.13 -17.14 -4.82
CA ILE A 12 2.88 -16.37 -4.80
C ILE A 12 3.01 -15.16 -3.86
N LEU A 13 3.55 -15.36 -2.65
CA LEU A 13 3.78 -14.28 -1.68
C LEU A 13 4.73 -13.22 -2.25
N GLY A 14 5.84 -13.66 -2.85
CA GLY A 14 6.81 -12.78 -3.48
C GLY A 14 6.26 -12.04 -4.69
N ALA A 15 5.42 -12.68 -5.49
CA ALA A 15 4.73 -12.04 -6.61
C ALA A 15 3.76 -10.96 -6.13
N MET A 16 2.94 -11.24 -5.10
CA MET A 16 2.04 -10.24 -4.50
C MET A 16 2.82 -9.07 -3.89
N TYR A 17 3.88 -9.36 -3.14
CA TYR A 17 4.76 -8.35 -2.56
C TYR A 17 5.40 -7.45 -3.59
N SER A 18 6.02 -8.05 -4.61
CA SER A 18 6.68 -7.30 -5.67
C SER A 18 5.68 -6.45 -6.43
N ALA A 19 4.49 -6.98 -6.74
CA ALA A 19 3.43 -6.23 -7.41
C ALA A 19 3.02 -4.99 -6.59
N ILE A 20 2.75 -5.15 -5.29
CA ILE A 20 2.29 -4.04 -4.43
C ILE A 20 3.35 -2.94 -4.32
N ILE A 21 4.57 -3.30 -3.94
CA ILE A 21 5.64 -2.33 -3.73
C ILE A 21 5.99 -1.63 -5.04
N PHE A 22 6.17 -2.38 -6.12
CA PHE A 22 6.58 -1.82 -7.40
C PHE A 22 5.50 -0.92 -7.99
N LEU A 23 4.25 -1.38 -8.02
CA LEU A 23 3.14 -0.59 -8.56
C LEU A 23 2.83 0.61 -7.66
N GLY A 24 2.82 0.41 -6.35
CA GLY A 24 2.60 1.48 -5.37
C GLY A 24 3.66 2.58 -5.46
N ALA A 25 4.95 2.22 -5.51
CA ALA A 25 6.05 3.17 -5.65
C ALA A 25 6.02 3.92 -6.99
N THR A 26 5.68 3.21 -8.08
CA THR A 26 5.56 3.83 -9.42
C THR A 26 4.43 4.85 -9.44
N ASN A 27 3.27 4.50 -8.86
CA ASN A 27 2.12 5.39 -8.78
C ASN A 27 2.42 6.64 -7.91
N ALA A 28 3.04 6.46 -6.74
CA ALA A 28 3.46 7.57 -5.89
C ALA A 28 4.43 8.53 -6.62
N SER A 29 5.37 7.99 -7.39
CA SER A 29 6.35 8.77 -8.17
C SER A 29 5.70 9.57 -9.31
N ALA A 30 4.71 8.98 -9.99
CA ALA A 30 3.97 9.63 -11.06
C ALA A 30 3.18 10.84 -10.52
N VAL A 31 2.41 10.62 -9.45
CA VAL A 31 1.63 11.66 -8.77
C VAL A 31 2.54 12.78 -8.25
N GLN A 32 3.70 12.44 -7.68
CA GLN A 32 4.65 13.42 -7.15
C GLN A 32 5.05 14.47 -8.20
N SER A 33 5.23 14.03 -9.45
CA SER A 33 5.63 14.89 -10.57
C SER A 33 4.50 15.79 -11.04
N ILE A 34 3.28 15.25 -11.12
CA ILE A 34 2.08 16.01 -11.51
C ILE A 34 1.78 17.10 -10.48
N VAL A 35 1.67 16.72 -9.20
CA VAL A 35 1.36 17.64 -8.09
C VAL A 35 2.44 18.72 -7.95
N GLY A 36 3.70 18.37 -8.20
CA GLY A 36 4.81 19.33 -8.18
C GLY A 36 4.66 20.45 -9.21
N ILE A 37 4.18 20.13 -10.41
CA ILE A 37 3.91 21.11 -11.46
C ILE A 37 2.69 21.96 -11.09
N GLU A 38 1.59 21.32 -10.70
CA GLU A 38 0.33 21.99 -10.34
C GLU A 38 0.49 22.97 -9.17
N ARG A 39 1.38 22.65 -8.21
CA ARG A 39 1.68 23.53 -7.08
C ARG A 39 2.09 24.94 -7.48
N THR A 40 2.86 25.08 -8.57
CA THR A 40 3.34 26.39 -9.04
C THR A 40 2.17 27.26 -9.53
N VAL A 41 1.20 26.65 -10.19
CA VAL A 41 -0.04 27.30 -10.64
C VAL A 41 -0.92 27.63 -9.44
N PHE A 42 -1.09 26.67 -8.51
CA PHE A 42 -1.83 26.84 -7.27
C PHE A 42 -1.34 28.05 -6.46
N TYR A 43 -0.03 28.23 -6.30
CA TYR A 43 0.47 29.38 -5.56
C TYR A 43 0.18 30.72 -6.24
N ARG A 44 0.20 30.78 -7.58
CA ARG A 44 -0.19 31.98 -8.33
C ARG A 44 -1.68 32.30 -8.17
N GLU A 45 -2.55 31.30 -8.30
CA GLU A 45 -4.00 31.49 -8.20
C GLU A 45 -4.45 31.82 -6.77
N ARG A 46 -3.78 31.23 -5.77
CA ARG A 46 -3.95 31.58 -4.35
C ARG A 46 -3.51 33.02 -4.08
N ALA A 47 -2.39 33.47 -4.65
CA ALA A 47 -1.94 34.86 -4.51
C ALA A 47 -2.91 35.87 -5.17
N ALA A 48 -3.61 35.45 -6.24
CA ALA A 48 -4.68 36.22 -6.88
C ALA A 48 -6.03 36.14 -6.15
N GLY A 49 -6.14 35.35 -5.07
CA GLY A 49 -7.36 35.23 -4.27
C GLY A 49 -8.48 34.42 -4.93
N MET A 50 -8.18 33.57 -5.92
CA MET A 50 -9.21 32.87 -6.72
C MET A 50 -9.93 31.76 -5.94
N TYR A 51 -9.24 31.02 -5.07
CA TYR A 51 -9.84 29.95 -4.26
C TYR A 51 -9.01 29.59 -3.02
N SER A 52 -9.64 28.87 -2.09
CA SER A 52 -9.04 28.43 -0.82
C SER A 52 -8.27 27.11 -0.98
N PRO A 53 -7.21 26.86 -0.19
CA PRO A 53 -6.43 25.62 -0.20
C PRO A 53 -7.22 24.33 0.07
N ILE A 54 -8.28 24.41 0.88
CA ILE A 54 -9.02 23.21 1.33
C ILE A 54 -9.87 22.64 0.19
N PRO A 55 -10.72 23.43 -0.51
CA PRO A 55 -11.41 22.96 -1.71
C PRO A 55 -10.48 22.37 -2.78
N TYR A 56 -9.29 22.96 -2.96
CA TYR A 56 -8.28 22.43 -3.89
C TYR A 56 -7.83 21.03 -3.49
N ALA A 57 -7.47 20.81 -2.21
CA ALA A 57 -7.05 19.50 -1.73
C ALA A 57 -8.15 18.43 -1.90
N PHE A 58 -9.41 18.76 -1.64
CA PHE A 58 -10.53 17.84 -1.88
C PHE A 58 -10.74 17.53 -3.36
N ALA A 59 -10.69 18.55 -4.22
CA ALA A 59 -10.87 18.36 -5.66
C ALA A 59 -9.75 17.49 -6.26
N GLN A 60 -8.51 17.73 -5.87
CA GLN A 60 -7.35 16.97 -6.34
C GLN A 60 -7.45 15.50 -5.91
N VAL A 61 -7.75 15.25 -4.63
CA VAL A 61 -7.92 13.88 -4.12
C VAL A 61 -9.10 13.16 -4.76
N ALA A 62 -10.20 13.87 -5.06
CA ALA A 62 -11.35 13.29 -5.75
C ALA A 62 -10.98 12.83 -7.17
N ILE A 63 -10.28 13.65 -7.95
CA ILE A 63 -9.84 13.32 -9.31
C ILE A 63 -8.84 12.15 -9.27
N GLU A 64 -7.86 12.19 -8.38
CA GLU A 64 -6.88 11.12 -8.20
C GLU A 64 -7.54 9.80 -7.80
N THR A 65 -8.59 9.83 -6.98
CA THR A 65 -9.34 8.63 -6.60
C THR A 65 -10.04 7.99 -7.80
N VAL A 66 -10.54 8.79 -8.75
CA VAL A 66 -11.15 8.27 -9.99
C VAL A 66 -10.10 7.59 -10.87
N TYR A 67 -8.93 8.21 -11.05
CA TYR A 67 -7.83 7.59 -11.80
C TYR A 67 -7.37 6.28 -11.16
N VAL A 68 -7.19 6.29 -9.84
CA VAL A 68 -6.82 5.10 -9.07
C VAL A 68 -7.88 4.01 -9.16
N ALA A 69 -9.17 4.33 -9.16
CA ALA A 69 -10.25 3.34 -9.29
C ALA A 69 -10.22 2.60 -10.63
N ILE A 70 -9.97 3.32 -11.73
CA ILE A 70 -9.83 2.73 -13.06
C ILE A 70 -8.58 1.84 -13.10
N GLN A 71 -7.45 2.38 -12.62
CA GLN A 71 -6.17 1.67 -12.58
C GLN A 71 -6.26 0.39 -11.74
N SER A 72 -6.82 0.46 -10.54
CA SER A 72 -6.97 -0.69 -9.63
C SER A 72 -7.89 -1.75 -10.21
N THR A 73 -8.93 -1.37 -10.95
CA THR A 73 -9.85 -2.32 -11.61
C THR A 73 -9.12 -3.13 -12.67
N VAL A 74 -8.36 -2.46 -13.54
CA VAL A 74 -7.55 -3.13 -14.57
C VAL A 74 -6.51 -4.04 -13.94
N TYR A 75 -5.79 -3.58 -12.92
CA TYR A 75 -4.80 -4.41 -12.22
C TYR A 75 -5.41 -5.61 -11.50
N CYS A 76 -6.56 -5.41 -10.86
CA CYS A 76 -7.26 -6.46 -10.15
C CYS A 76 -7.61 -7.60 -11.11
N LEU A 77 -8.18 -7.29 -12.28
CA LEU A 77 -8.53 -8.29 -13.29
C LEU A 77 -7.30 -9.03 -13.84
N LEU A 78 -6.22 -8.31 -14.13
CA LEU A 78 -4.99 -8.89 -14.66
C LEU A 78 -4.29 -9.79 -13.64
N LEU A 79 -3.99 -9.28 -12.45
CA LEU A 79 -3.25 -10.03 -11.43
C LEU A 79 -4.05 -11.24 -10.93
N PHE A 80 -5.37 -11.09 -10.74
CA PHE A 80 -6.21 -12.18 -10.26
C PHE A 80 -6.26 -13.34 -11.27
N SER A 81 -6.33 -13.02 -12.57
CA SER A 81 -6.29 -14.00 -13.66
C SER A 81 -4.92 -14.66 -13.80
N MET A 82 -3.83 -13.87 -13.79
CA MET A 82 -2.46 -14.38 -14.00
C MET A 82 -1.94 -15.26 -12.87
N ILE A 83 -2.27 -14.94 -11.61
CA ILE A 83 -1.86 -15.75 -10.44
C ILE A 83 -2.68 -17.04 -10.35
N GLY A 84 -3.84 -17.11 -11.02
CA GLY A 84 -4.73 -18.27 -10.98
C GLY A 84 -5.39 -18.42 -9.61
N PHE A 85 -5.91 -17.32 -9.06
CA PHE A 85 -6.74 -17.38 -7.85
C PHE A 85 -8.09 -18.05 -8.16
N GLU A 86 -8.75 -18.56 -7.12
CA GLU A 86 -10.08 -19.16 -7.28
C GLU A 86 -11.10 -18.06 -7.55
N TRP A 87 -11.87 -18.18 -8.62
CA TRP A 87 -12.94 -17.25 -9.01
C TRP A 87 -14.15 -17.33 -8.08
N LYS A 88 -13.96 -17.04 -6.79
CA LYS A 88 -15.02 -16.81 -5.81
C LYS A 88 -15.27 -15.31 -5.68
N PRO A 89 -16.53 -14.82 -5.75
CA PRO A 89 -16.84 -13.39 -5.66
C PRO A 89 -16.29 -12.73 -4.39
N GLU A 90 -16.41 -13.40 -3.24
CA GLU A 90 -15.90 -12.92 -1.96
C GLU A 90 -14.39 -12.64 -1.98
N LYS A 91 -13.59 -13.58 -2.49
CA LYS A 91 -12.13 -13.44 -2.57
C LYS A 91 -11.72 -12.36 -3.56
N PHE A 92 -12.48 -12.20 -4.65
CA PHE A 92 -12.27 -11.15 -5.63
C PHE A 92 -12.54 -9.76 -5.04
N PHE A 93 -13.67 -9.57 -4.34
CA PHE A 93 -13.99 -8.27 -3.73
C PHE A 93 -13.00 -7.88 -2.64
N TRP A 94 -12.55 -8.82 -1.81
CA TRP A 94 -11.48 -8.56 -0.84
C TRP A 94 -10.17 -8.18 -1.51
N PHE A 95 -9.78 -8.90 -2.58
CA PHE A 95 -8.59 -8.57 -3.35
C PHE A 95 -8.68 -7.18 -3.99
N PHE A 96 -9.82 -6.87 -4.62
CA PHE A 96 -10.09 -5.56 -5.19
C PHE A 96 -10.01 -4.44 -4.15
N TYR A 97 -10.65 -4.62 -2.99
CA TYR A 97 -10.63 -3.64 -1.91
C TYR A 97 -9.22 -3.37 -1.39
N LEU A 98 -8.43 -4.43 -1.15
CA LEU A 98 -7.05 -4.31 -0.65
C LEU A 98 -6.15 -3.62 -1.67
N ILE A 99 -6.26 -3.96 -2.95
CA ILE A 99 -5.50 -3.33 -4.02
C ILE A 99 -5.94 -1.88 -4.21
N PHE A 100 -7.23 -1.60 -4.32
CA PHE A 100 -7.76 -0.24 -4.47
C PHE A 100 -7.28 0.68 -3.33
N THR A 101 -7.48 0.26 -2.08
CA THR A 101 -7.04 1.04 -0.92
C THR A 101 -5.52 1.19 -0.89
N CYS A 102 -4.80 0.17 -1.37
CA CYS A 102 -3.36 0.24 -1.53
C CYS A 102 -2.91 1.35 -2.47
N PHE A 103 -3.48 1.41 -3.67
CA PHE A 103 -3.17 2.47 -4.62
C PHE A 103 -3.55 3.84 -4.07
N VAL A 104 -4.72 3.97 -3.42
CA VAL A 104 -5.17 5.25 -2.84
C VAL A 104 -4.18 5.77 -1.79
N TYR A 105 -3.74 4.94 -0.83
CA TYR A 105 -2.79 5.43 0.18
C TYR A 105 -1.42 5.76 -0.44
N PHE A 106 -0.96 5.03 -1.46
CA PHE A 106 0.32 5.34 -2.14
C PHE A 106 0.24 6.67 -2.90
N THR A 107 -0.88 6.94 -3.57
CA THR A 107 -1.15 8.23 -4.21
C THR A 107 -1.17 9.37 -3.19
N LEU A 108 -1.89 9.20 -2.08
CA LEU A 108 -1.95 10.20 -1.00
C LEU A 108 -0.60 10.41 -0.32
N TYR A 109 0.18 9.33 -0.17
CA TYR A 109 1.53 9.41 0.35
C TYR A 109 2.44 10.26 -0.58
N GLY A 110 2.40 10.04 -1.90
CA GLY A 110 3.13 10.87 -2.87
C GLY A 110 2.72 12.34 -2.78
N MET A 111 1.41 12.62 -2.74
CA MET A 111 0.87 13.98 -2.55
C MET A 111 1.35 14.63 -1.24
N MET A 112 1.31 13.88 -0.13
CA MET A 112 1.73 14.34 1.19
C MET A 112 3.20 14.78 1.19
N ILE A 113 4.10 14.00 0.61
CA ILE A 113 5.53 14.33 0.60
C ILE A 113 5.80 15.59 -0.26
N VAL A 114 5.09 15.77 -1.38
CA VAL A 114 5.17 17.03 -2.15
C VAL A 114 4.69 18.22 -1.35
N ALA A 115 3.58 18.09 -0.61
CA ALA A 115 3.06 19.19 0.20
C ALA A 115 4.04 19.60 1.31
N LEU A 116 4.73 18.64 1.93
CA LEU A 116 5.67 18.86 3.04
C LEU A 116 7.06 19.36 2.62
N THR A 117 7.46 19.17 1.35
CA THR A 117 8.81 19.50 0.88
C THR A 117 8.81 20.70 -0.08
N PRO A 118 9.89 21.50 -0.14
CA PRO A 118 9.95 22.68 -1.01
C PRO A 118 10.31 22.38 -2.47
N ASN A 119 11.01 21.28 -2.72
CA ASN A 119 11.53 20.92 -4.05
C ASN A 119 11.19 19.46 -4.38
N HIS A 120 10.84 19.19 -5.64
CA HIS A 120 10.55 17.85 -6.15
C HIS A 120 11.71 16.87 -5.92
N GLN A 121 12.96 17.31 -6.06
CA GLN A 121 14.13 16.46 -5.78
C GLN A 121 14.19 16.01 -4.31
N VAL A 122 13.91 16.94 -3.38
CA VAL A 122 13.88 16.62 -1.94
C VAL A 122 12.71 15.69 -1.64
N SER A 123 11.55 15.94 -2.25
CA SER A 123 10.37 15.07 -2.17
C SER A 123 10.71 13.63 -2.57
N ALA A 124 11.42 13.45 -3.70
CA ALA A 124 11.81 12.13 -4.20
C ALA A 124 12.75 11.40 -3.23
N ILE A 125 13.75 12.10 -2.67
CA ILE A 125 14.70 11.52 -1.71
C ILE A 125 13.97 11.05 -0.44
N VAL A 126 13.09 11.90 0.11
CA VAL A 126 12.30 11.56 1.30
C VAL A 126 11.37 10.39 1.01
N MET A 127 10.72 10.40 -0.16
CA MET A 127 9.84 9.32 -0.58
C MET A 127 10.57 7.98 -0.66
N SER A 128 11.74 7.95 -1.32
CA SER A 128 12.57 6.76 -1.44
C SER A 128 13.03 6.22 -0.08
N PHE A 129 13.41 7.11 0.85
CA PHE A 129 13.82 6.71 2.19
C PHE A 129 12.72 5.91 2.91
N PHE A 130 11.51 6.47 3.03
CA PHE A 130 10.39 5.79 3.69
C PHE A 130 9.90 4.56 2.92
N LEU A 131 9.93 4.57 1.58
CA LEU A 131 9.64 3.39 0.77
C LEU A 131 10.63 2.25 1.07
N SER A 132 11.93 2.54 1.25
CA SER A 132 12.92 1.54 1.64
C SER A 132 12.62 0.93 3.02
N PHE A 133 12.17 1.74 3.98
CA PHE A 133 11.75 1.21 5.29
C PHE A 133 10.50 0.33 5.17
N TRP A 134 9.48 0.76 4.43
CA TRP A 134 8.30 -0.08 4.19
C TRP A 134 8.64 -1.36 3.43
N ASN A 135 9.60 -1.31 2.51
CA ASN A 135 10.11 -2.46 1.79
C ASN A 135 10.69 -3.50 2.77
N LEU A 136 11.60 -3.08 3.66
CA LEU A 136 12.30 -3.94 4.60
C LEU A 136 11.39 -4.54 5.67
N PHE A 137 10.50 -3.74 6.26
CA PHE A 137 9.62 -4.14 7.37
C PHE A 137 8.23 -4.60 6.95
N SER A 138 8.03 -4.86 5.65
CA SER A 138 6.78 -5.36 5.08
C SER A 138 6.37 -6.76 5.55
N GLY A 139 7.27 -7.51 6.20
CA GLY A 139 7.03 -8.88 6.68
C GLY A 139 7.38 -9.98 5.67
N PHE A 140 7.65 -9.63 4.41
CA PHE A 140 8.10 -10.59 3.39
C PHE A 140 9.62 -10.79 3.39
N LEU A 141 10.40 -9.70 3.34
CA LEU A 141 11.88 -9.76 3.36
C LEU A 141 12.42 -10.22 4.72
N ILE A 142 11.87 -9.65 5.80
CA ILE A 142 12.17 -10.05 7.18
C ILE A 142 10.87 -10.52 7.83
N PRO A 143 10.72 -11.82 8.10
CA PRO A 143 9.60 -12.34 8.87
C PRO A 143 9.49 -11.64 10.23
N ARG A 144 8.25 -11.38 10.67
CA ARG A 144 7.98 -10.59 11.90
C ARG A 144 8.68 -11.14 13.15
N MET A 145 8.83 -12.46 13.25
CA MET A 145 9.48 -13.12 14.39
C MET A 145 10.99 -12.83 14.48
N LEU A 146 11.64 -12.58 13.35
CA LEU A 146 13.08 -12.28 13.27
C LEU A 146 13.38 -10.79 13.51
N ILE A 147 12.35 -9.93 13.54
CA ILE A 147 12.51 -8.51 13.86
C ILE A 147 12.80 -8.37 15.35
N PRO A 148 13.88 -7.67 15.74
CA PRO A 148 14.18 -7.35 17.14
C PRO A 148 12.97 -6.74 17.85
N ILE A 149 12.74 -7.11 19.11
CA ILE A 149 11.54 -6.73 19.88
C ILE A 149 11.33 -5.19 19.87
N TRP A 150 12.42 -4.43 19.99
CA TRP A 150 12.42 -2.96 19.97
C TRP A 150 11.96 -2.34 18.64
N TRP A 151 12.07 -3.06 17.52
CA TRP A 151 11.69 -2.59 16.18
C TRP A 151 10.36 -3.18 15.68
N ARG A 152 9.76 -4.10 16.44
CA ARG A 152 8.54 -4.82 16.07
C ARG A 152 7.32 -3.90 15.93
N TRP A 153 7.30 -2.76 16.61
CA TRP A 153 6.23 -1.76 16.47
C TRP A 153 6.15 -1.19 15.05
N TYR A 154 7.29 -1.08 14.34
CA TYR A 154 7.33 -0.49 13.01
C TYR A 154 6.62 -1.37 11.97
N TYR A 155 6.59 -2.68 12.17
CA TYR A 155 5.77 -3.59 11.37
C TYR A 155 4.29 -3.16 11.35
N TRP A 156 3.75 -2.81 12.53
CA TRP A 156 2.38 -2.31 12.66
C TRP A 156 2.21 -0.86 12.17
N ALA A 157 3.29 -0.09 12.08
CA ALA A 157 3.29 1.26 11.52
C ALA A 157 3.45 1.27 9.97
N SER A 158 3.70 0.13 9.33
CA SER A 158 3.91 0.04 7.89
C SER A 158 2.60 -0.26 7.16
N PRO A 159 2.06 0.65 6.31
CA PRO A 159 0.84 0.39 5.56
C PRO A 159 0.97 -0.80 4.60
N VAL A 160 2.18 -1.06 4.10
CA VAL A 160 2.48 -2.19 3.22
C VAL A 160 2.35 -3.53 3.94
N ALA A 161 2.77 -3.59 5.21
CA ALA A 161 2.64 -4.80 6.02
C ALA A 161 1.17 -5.19 6.21
N TRP A 162 0.29 -4.20 6.42
CA TRP A 162 -1.16 -4.41 6.49
C TRP A 162 -1.74 -4.92 5.17
N THR A 163 -1.35 -4.33 4.03
CA THR A 163 -1.83 -4.80 2.71
C THR A 163 -1.40 -6.24 2.43
N LEU A 164 -0.15 -6.58 2.71
CA LEU A 164 0.35 -7.96 2.53
C LEU A 164 -0.39 -8.92 3.44
N TYR A 165 -0.52 -8.57 4.71
CA TYR A 165 -1.27 -9.38 5.66
C TYR A 165 -2.70 -9.63 5.17
N GLY A 166 -3.42 -8.60 4.73
CA GLY A 166 -4.78 -8.71 4.19
C GLY A 166 -4.87 -9.56 2.92
N LEU A 167 -3.90 -9.45 2.01
CA LEU A 167 -3.89 -10.23 0.77
C LEU A 167 -3.62 -11.71 1.04
N VAL A 168 -2.65 -11.98 1.91
CA VAL A 168 -2.37 -13.35 2.38
C VAL A 168 -3.58 -13.92 3.10
N ALA A 169 -4.21 -13.14 3.97
CA ALA A 169 -5.38 -13.56 4.71
C ALA A 169 -6.56 -13.91 3.82
N SER A 170 -6.94 -13.01 2.92
CA SER A 170 -8.08 -13.19 2.02
C SER A 170 -7.88 -14.34 1.01
N GLN A 171 -6.66 -14.52 0.48
CA GLN A 171 -6.41 -15.50 -0.59
C GLN A 171 -5.99 -16.89 -0.07
N LEU A 172 -5.25 -16.94 1.04
CA LEU A 172 -4.64 -18.17 1.56
C LEU A 172 -5.25 -18.65 2.88
N GLY A 173 -5.93 -17.81 3.65
CA GLY A 173 -6.41 -18.18 4.98
C GLY A 173 -7.57 -19.20 5.00
N ASP A 174 -8.32 -19.33 3.91
CA ASP A 174 -9.39 -20.32 3.74
C ASP A 174 -8.84 -21.71 3.29
N LYS A 175 -7.61 -21.77 2.77
CA LYS A 175 -7.03 -23.03 2.27
C LYS A 175 -6.31 -23.77 3.39
N SER A 176 -6.95 -24.80 3.93
CA SER A 176 -6.30 -25.84 4.76
C SER A 176 -5.57 -26.88 3.91
N SER A 177 -4.85 -26.45 2.86
CA SER A 177 -4.02 -27.36 2.07
C SER A 177 -2.76 -27.71 2.86
N LEU A 178 -2.48 -29.00 3.00
CA LEU A 178 -1.23 -29.51 3.54
C LEU A 178 -0.10 -29.15 2.56
N ILE A 179 0.93 -28.47 3.06
CA ILE A 179 2.12 -28.13 2.28
C ILE A 179 3.24 -29.06 2.73
N GLU A 180 3.84 -29.75 1.78
CA GLU A 180 5.02 -30.58 2.00
C GLU A 180 6.25 -29.67 2.11
N ILE A 181 6.87 -29.67 3.28
CA ILE A 181 8.17 -29.00 3.49
C ILE A 181 9.26 -30.02 3.20
N PRO A 182 10.25 -29.71 2.35
CA PRO A 182 11.39 -30.59 2.13
C PRO A 182 12.08 -30.89 3.46
N GLY A 183 12.02 -32.15 3.91
CA GLY A 183 12.74 -32.65 5.09
C GLY A 183 12.01 -32.58 6.45
N ASN A 184 10.83 -31.94 6.58
CA ASN A 184 10.19 -31.72 7.89
C ASN A 184 8.69 -32.09 7.98
N GLY A 185 8.17 -32.81 6.99
CA GLY A 185 6.78 -33.30 6.94
C GLY A 185 5.77 -32.29 6.38
N SER A 186 4.49 -32.70 6.34
CA SER A 186 3.38 -31.90 5.83
C SER A 186 2.84 -30.97 6.93
N LEU A 187 3.02 -29.66 6.79
CA LEU A 187 2.44 -28.68 7.70
C LEU A 187 1.21 -28.00 7.08
N PRO A 188 0.15 -27.74 7.85
CA PRO A 188 -0.99 -26.98 7.35
C PRO A 188 -0.54 -25.55 7.05
N LEU A 189 -0.92 -25.04 5.87
CA LEU A 189 -0.66 -23.68 5.41
C LEU A 189 -0.92 -22.60 6.47
N LYS A 190 -2.01 -22.77 7.25
CA LYS A 190 -2.36 -21.89 8.37
C LYS A 190 -1.28 -21.80 9.44
N MET A 191 -0.60 -22.90 9.76
CA MET A 191 0.44 -22.93 10.78
C MET A 191 1.73 -22.27 10.29
N LEU A 192 2.06 -22.42 9.00
CA LEU A 192 3.23 -21.76 8.39
C LEU A 192 3.00 -20.25 8.25
N LEU A 193 1.80 -19.82 7.85
CA LEU A 193 1.40 -18.42 7.84
C LEU A 193 1.35 -17.83 9.26
N LYS A 194 0.88 -18.60 10.24
CA LYS A 194 0.90 -18.19 11.64
C LYS A 194 2.34 -18.06 12.19
N LEU A 195 3.26 -18.93 11.76
CA LEU A 195 4.66 -18.84 12.15
C LEU A 195 5.41 -17.69 11.45
N MET A 196 5.12 -17.41 10.18
CA MET A 196 5.83 -16.38 9.42
C MET A 196 5.26 -14.96 9.65
N LEU A 197 3.95 -14.83 9.82
CA LEU A 197 3.23 -13.55 9.83
C LEU A 197 2.40 -13.31 11.10
N ASP A 198 2.35 -14.25 12.06
CA ASP A 198 1.54 -14.17 13.30
C ASP A 198 0.04 -13.94 12.99
N PHE A 199 -0.51 -14.90 12.24
CA PHE A 199 -1.78 -14.83 11.54
C PHE A 199 -3.00 -15.21 12.40
N ASP A 200 -4.01 -14.35 12.42
CA ASP A 200 -5.40 -14.65 12.82
C ASP A 200 -6.41 -14.12 11.77
N TYR A 201 -7.31 -15.00 11.30
CA TYR A 201 -8.28 -14.72 10.23
C TYR A 201 -9.34 -13.69 10.64
N ASP A 202 -9.64 -13.61 11.95
CA ASP A 202 -10.56 -12.62 12.53
C ASP A 202 -10.05 -11.19 12.46
N PHE A 203 -8.78 -11.01 12.08
CA PHE A 203 -8.14 -9.69 11.97
C PHE A 203 -8.33 -9.03 10.59
N LEU A 204 -8.98 -9.70 9.63
CA LEU A 204 -9.21 -9.17 8.29
C LEU A 204 -9.98 -7.84 8.27
N PRO A 205 -11.07 -7.66 9.06
CA PRO A 205 -11.76 -6.37 9.16
C PRO A 205 -10.88 -5.30 9.83
N ALA A 206 -10.06 -5.66 10.81
CA ALA A 206 -9.14 -4.73 11.47
C ALA A 206 -8.09 -4.20 10.49
N VAL A 207 -7.62 -5.04 9.57
CA VAL A 207 -6.69 -4.65 8.49
C VAL A 207 -7.33 -3.64 7.54
N ALA A 208 -8.59 -3.87 7.16
CA ALA A 208 -9.35 -2.93 6.34
C ALA A 208 -9.50 -1.56 7.01
N VAL A 209 -9.86 -1.55 8.31
CA VAL A 209 -9.97 -0.32 9.10
C VAL A 209 -8.62 0.38 9.22
N ALA A 210 -7.53 -0.37 9.44
CA ALA A 210 -6.18 0.19 9.52
C ALA A 210 -5.75 0.87 8.22
N GLN A 211 -6.06 0.27 7.06
CA GLN A 211 -5.77 0.86 5.76
C GLN A 211 -6.55 2.16 5.51
N ILE A 212 -7.84 2.20 5.87
CA ILE A 212 -8.62 3.44 5.83
C ILE A 212 -8.02 4.50 6.76
N GLY A 213 -7.56 4.09 7.94
CA GLY A 213 -6.85 4.96 8.88
C GLY A 213 -5.62 5.62 8.23
N TRP A 214 -4.82 4.86 7.48
CA TRP A 214 -3.67 5.41 6.72
C TRP A 214 -4.08 6.37 5.61
N VAL A 215 -5.15 6.05 4.86
CA VAL A 215 -5.71 6.94 3.85
C VAL A 215 -6.12 8.29 4.47
N LEU A 216 -6.86 8.25 5.58
CA LEU A 216 -7.30 9.45 6.29
C LEU A 216 -6.12 10.24 6.87
N LEU A 217 -5.11 9.55 7.41
CA LEU A 217 -3.91 10.18 7.95
C LEU A 217 -3.16 10.94 6.85
N PHE A 218 -2.87 10.29 5.71
CA PHE A 218 -2.17 10.95 4.62
C PHE A 218 -2.98 12.09 4.01
N PHE A 219 -4.30 11.94 3.89
CA PHE A 219 -5.19 13.01 3.46
C PHE A 219 -5.13 14.21 4.41
N PHE A 220 -5.18 13.99 5.73
CA PHE A 220 -5.13 15.06 6.72
C PHE A 220 -3.79 15.80 6.69
N VAL A 221 -2.68 15.07 6.62
CA VAL A 221 -1.33 15.67 6.54
C VAL A 221 -1.17 16.45 5.24
N PHE A 222 -1.69 15.93 4.12
CA PHE A 222 -1.70 16.64 2.84
C PHE A 222 -2.50 17.95 2.90
N GLY A 223 -3.74 17.89 3.39
CA GLY A 223 -4.59 19.08 3.54
C GLY A 223 -4.01 20.11 4.49
N TYR A 224 -3.42 19.66 5.60
CA TYR A 224 -2.70 20.54 6.54
C TYR A 224 -1.45 21.17 5.89
N GLY A 225 -0.67 20.36 5.15
CA GLY A 225 0.53 20.78 4.44
C GLY A 225 0.26 21.91 3.46
N ILE A 226 -0.74 21.76 2.57
CA ILE A 226 -1.09 22.81 1.59
C ILE A 226 -1.62 24.09 2.28
N LYS A 227 -2.35 23.94 3.38
CA LYS A 227 -2.92 25.09 4.11
C LYS A 227 -1.84 25.94 4.76
N PHE A 228 -0.93 25.32 5.51
CA PHE A 228 0.03 26.01 6.38
C PHE A 228 1.41 26.22 5.76
N LEU A 229 1.85 25.36 4.83
CA LEU A 229 3.18 25.46 4.23
C LEU A 229 3.15 26.26 2.92
N ASN A 230 3.82 27.41 2.93
CA ASN A 230 4.08 28.21 1.75
C ASN A 230 5.58 28.24 1.46
N PHE A 231 6.02 27.55 0.41
CA PHE A 231 7.43 27.52 0.02
C PHE A 231 7.78 28.50 -1.10
N GLN A 232 6.82 29.28 -1.61
CA GLN A 232 7.15 30.44 -2.43
C GLN A 232 7.68 31.55 -1.52
N ARG A 233 9.01 31.68 -1.45
CA ARG A 233 9.64 32.95 -1.05
C ARG A 233 9.50 33.94 -2.20
N ARG A 234 9.05 35.16 -1.87
CA ARG A 234 9.14 36.34 -2.75
C ARG A 234 10.58 36.58 -3.17
#